data_AF-A0A948CE46-F1
#
_entry.id   AF-A0A948CE46-F1
#
_cell.length_a   1.000
_cell.length_b   1.000
_cell.length_c   1.000
_cell.angle_alpha   90.00
_cell.angle_beta   90.00
_cell.angle_gamma   90.00
#
_symmetry.space_group_name_H-M   'P 1'
#
loop_
_entity.id
_entity.type
_entity.pdbx_description
1 polymer ?
#
loop_
_entity_poly.entity_id
_entity_poly.type
_entity_poly.pdbx_seq_one_letter_code
_entity_poly.pdbx_strand_id
1 'polypeptide(L)'
;MTTYADYQRDRIGWFFGLSGGQLMFLALASLPAFWAISRGAWFSALLFALVWVFLLAITVIPVRGRSATGWVFASTMYAVGGLFGWTSFRAKATQGRGDDLDTPDLPGVLQGVQIHDGPPHGSQLQRVAIIEDHAMKTWAVTASIVHPGIGMKDTEERARYGEALAGLLDVAGRTEKVDEILFMVRTVPEDGAERDLWVNRHRRPNAPELSEVVNSDLAHGLTQASVRTEQFVTIPVPETRIARSAKESGGGFEGRCRELYLLMAEIEAQLRGPMGMTTVRWLTSPELALACRTGFAPGDRAGIVEALSLREKDPSVNADVPWAMAGPSGADATVRHYSHDAWNSVSATIKLPTRGVAMGALAPILTPTEIGERRSFVVAYPIVSQSKADRQSGNAEWAADLAEGMNEKLGRKTRAKQRDETHKARGLDAKLARGNSLTRPYG
;
A
#
# COMPACT_ATOMS: atom_id res chain seq x y z
N MET A 1 25.37 -2.03 -12.77
CA MET A 1 23.96 -1.84 -12.38
C MET A 1 23.76 -2.49 -11.03
N THR A 2 23.49 -1.70 -10.00
CA THR A 2 23.23 -2.21 -8.65
C THR A 2 21.92 -2.99 -8.64
N THR A 3 21.97 -4.25 -8.19
CA THR A 3 20.80 -5.13 -8.08
C THR A 3 20.45 -5.35 -6.61
N TYR A 4 19.24 -4.99 -6.23
CA TYR A 4 18.74 -5.19 -4.86
C TYR A 4 18.14 -6.59 -4.75
N ALA A 5 18.77 -7.47 -3.96
CA ALA A 5 18.39 -8.89 -3.85
C ALA A 5 18.21 -9.37 -2.40
N ASP A 6 18.30 -8.45 -1.44
CA ASP A 6 18.28 -8.71 0.00
C ASP A 6 16.85 -8.75 0.57
N TYR A 7 15.99 -9.51 -0.09
CA TYR A 7 14.67 -9.84 0.43
C TYR A 7 14.51 -11.36 0.49
N GLN A 8 13.88 -11.83 1.55
CA GLN A 8 13.50 -13.22 1.71
C GLN A 8 11.99 -13.36 1.52
N ARG A 9 11.56 -14.52 1.00
CA ARG A 9 10.14 -14.84 0.94
C ARG A 9 9.68 -15.17 2.35
N ASP A 10 8.62 -14.51 2.80
CA ASP A 10 7.96 -14.88 4.04
C ASP A 10 7.40 -16.30 3.90
N ARG A 11 7.99 -17.26 4.61
CA ARG A 11 7.50 -18.65 4.67
C ARG A 11 7.23 -18.99 6.13
N ILE A 12 6.01 -18.72 6.57
CA ILE A 12 5.49 -19.09 7.90
C ILE A 12 4.92 -20.51 7.88
N GLY A 13 5.67 -21.46 7.31
CA GLY A 13 5.33 -22.88 7.44
C GLY A 13 6.10 -23.46 8.61
N TRP A 14 5.42 -23.79 9.72
CA TRP A 14 6.05 -24.36 10.90
C TRP A 14 6.64 -25.76 10.61
N PHE A 15 6.04 -26.49 9.64
CA PHE A 15 6.54 -27.78 9.14
C PHE A 15 6.12 -27.96 7.66
N PHE A 16 7.07 -28.23 6.75
CA PHE A 16 6.86 -28.45 5.30
C PHE A 16 6.05 -27.37 4.53
N GLY A 17 5.90 -26.16 5.08
CA GLY A 17 5.08 -25.10 4.46
C GLY A 17 3.63 -25.02 4.95
N LEU A 18 3.23 -25.86 5.92
CA LEU A 18 1.90 -25.87 6.52
C LEU A 18 1.82 -24.98 7.77
N SER A 19 0.68 -24.33 7.99
CA SER A 19 0.39 -23.60 9.23
C SER A 19 0.07 -24.56 10.38
N GLY A 20 0.25 -24.11 11.63
CA GLY A 20 -0.07 -24.92 12.81
C GLY A 20 -1.54 -25.40 12.82
N GLY A 21 -2.48 -24.57 12.37
CA GLY A 21 -3.88 -24.95 12.23
C GLY A 21 -4.11 -26.04 11.17
N GLN A 22 -3.40 -25.98 10.04
CA GLN A 22 -3.46 -27.04 9.02
C GLN A 22 -2.91 -28.37 9.54
N LEU A 23 -1.82 -28.34 10.30
CA LEU A 23 -1.26 -29.54 10.93
C LEU A 23 -2.24 -30.14 11.95
N MET A 24 -2.85 -29.31 12.79
CA MET A 24 -3.86 -29.77 13.75
C MET A 24 -5.08 -30.38 13.05
N PHE A 25 -5.57 -29.75 11.99
CA PHE A 25 -6.66 -30.28 11.17
C PHE A 25 -6.31 -31.65 10.57
N LEU A 26 -5.14 -31.79 9.94
CA LEU A 26 -4.70 -33.06 9.36
C LEU A 26 -4.47 -34.13 10.43
N ALA A 27 -3.96 -33.76 11.61
CA ALA A 27 -3.80 -34.67 12.73
C ALA A 27 -5.16 -35.20 13.22
N LEU A 28 -6.13 -34.31 13.46
CA LEU A 28 -7.48 -34.70 13.87
C LEU A 28 -8.19 -35.55 12.81
N ALA A 29 -8.03 -35.19 11.53
CA ALA A 29 -8.62 -35.94 10.41
C ALA A 29 -8.06 -37.37 10.28
N SER A 30 -6.90 -37.67 10.88
CA SER A 30 -6.31 -39.02 10.86
C SER A 30 -6.89 -39.96 11.92
N LEU A 31 -7.54 -39.43 12.96
CA LEU A 31 -8.06 -40.20 14.10
C LEU A 31 -9.06 -41.31 13.71
N PRO A 32 -10.02 -41.08 12.77
CA PRO A 32 -10.95 -42.12 12.35
C PRO A 32 -10.25 -43.33 11.69
N ALA A 33 -9.17 -43.10 10.94
CA ALA A 33 -8.39 -44.17 10.34
C ALA A 33 -7.69 -45.02 11.41
N PHE A 34 -7.04 -44.37 12.40
CA PHE A 34 -6.42 -45.07 13.52
C PHE A 34 -7.43 -45.84 14.37
N TRP A 35 -8.62 -45.29 14.57
CA TRP A 35 -9.71 -45.96 15.29
C TRP A 35 -10.28 -47.16 14.53
N ALA A 36 -10.36 -47.09 13.20
CA ALA A 36 -10.76 -48.24 12.38
C ALA A 36 -9.69 -49.36 12.40
N ILE A 37 -8.41 -48.99 12.39
CA ILE A 37 -7.28 -49.93 12.54
C ILE A 37 -7.33 -50.62 13.90
N SER A 38 -7.57 -49.89 14.99
CA SER A 38 -7.62 -50.48 16.34
C SER A 38 -8.77 -51.47 16.53
N ARG A 39 -9.83 -51.37 15.72
CA ARG A 39 -10.96 -52.31 15.69
C ARG A 39 -10.82 -53.44 14.67
N GLY A 40 -9.71 -53.52 13.94
CA GLY A 40 -9.50 -54.51 12.88
C GLY A 40 -10.40 -54.32 11.64
N ALA A 41 -11.05 -53.16 11.51
CA ALA A 41 -11.96 -52.84 10.40
C ALA A 41 -11.17 -52.32 9.18
N TRP A 42 -10.41 -53.22 8.53
CA TRP A 42 -9.45 -52.88 7.47
C TRP A 42 -10.06 -52.13 6.27
N PHE A 43 -11.29 -52.47 5.87
CA PHE A 43 -11.98 -51.77 4.78
C PHE A 43 -12.31 -50.31 5.14
N SER A 44 -12.85 -50.08 6.34
CA SER A 44 -13.12 -48.73 6.85
C SER A 44 -11.83 -47.93 7.05
N ALA A 45 -10.76 -48.59 7.49
CA ALA A 45 -9.45 -47.96 7.62
C ALA A 45 -8.90 -47.48 6.26
N LEU A 46 -9.01 -48.31 5.22
CA LEU A 46 -8.64 -47.91 3.85
C LEU A 46 -9.45 -46.69 3.38
N LEU A 47 -10.77 -46.71 3.60
CA LEU A 47 -11.65 -45.62 3.18
C LEU A 47 -11.32 -44.30 3.91
N PHE A 48 -11.13 -44.34 5.23
CA PHE A 48 -10.72 -43.16 5.99
C PHE A 48 -9.31 -42.68 5.61
N ALA A 49 -8.39 -43.59 5.28
CA ALA A 49 -7.07 -43.22 4.78
C ALA A 49 -7.16 -42.50 3.42
N LEU A 50 -8.00 -42.97 2.49
CA LEU A 50 -8.22 -42.29 1.21
C LEU A 50 -8.83 -40.89 1.38
N VAL A 51 -9.82 -40.75 2.27
CA VAL A 51 -10.40 -39.44 2.62
C VAL A 51 -9.33 -38.53 3.22
N TRP A 52 -8.47 -39.06 4.09
CA TRP A 52 -7.38 -38.29 4.69
C TRP A 52 -6.36 -37.83 3.64
N VAL A 53 -5.95 -38.70 2.71
CA VAL A 53 -5.05 -38.34 1.59
C VAL A 53 -5.67 -37.24 0.72
N PHE A 54 -6.97 -37.31 0.45
CA PHE A 54 -7.69 -36.27 -0.28
C PHE A 54 -7.70 -34.92 0.48
N LEU A 55 -7.97 -34.94 1.78
CA LEU A 55 -7.90 -33.74 2.63
C LEU A 55 -6.49 -33.16 2.68
N LEU A 56 -5.47 -34.01 2.74
CA LEU A 56 -4.07 -33.62 2.67
C LEU A 56 -3.76 -32.95 1.32
N ALA A 57 -4.19 -33.54 0.21
CA ALA A 57 -3.97 -32.99 -1.12
C ALA A 57 -4.63 -31.60 -1.27
N ILE A 58 -5.88 -31.43 -0.84
CA ILE A 58 -6.59 -30.14 -0.85
C ILE A 58 -5.90 -29.10 0.04
N THR A 59 -5.38 -29.52 1.19
CA THR A 59 -4.73 -28.60 2.14
C THR A 59 -3.36 -28.15 1.66
N VAL A 60 -2.58 -29.07 1.07
CA VAL A 60 -1.18 -28.86 0.69
C VAL A 60 -1.05 -28.23 -0.70
N ILE A 61 -1.90 -28.59 -1.67
CA ILE A 61 -1.74 -28.14 -3.06
C ILE A 61 -2.29 -26.71 -3.20
N PRO A 62 -1.44 -25.70 -3.45
CA PRO A 62 -1.91 -24.34 -3.64
C PRO A 62 -2.57 -24.20 -5.02
N VAL A 63 -3.78 -23.66 -5.05
CA VAL A 63 -4.46 -23.27 -6.29
C VAL A 63 -4.22 -21.78 -6.49
N ARG A 64 -3.51 -21.40 -7.55
CA ARG A 64 -3.14 -19.99 -7.86
C ARG A 64 -2.51 -19.23 -6.68
N GLY A 65 -1.72 -19.90 -5.85
CA GLY A 65 -0.99 -19.28 -4.74
C GLY A 65 -1.72 -19.22 -3.40
N ARG A 66 -3.00 -19.65 -3.32
CA ARG A 66 -3.75 -19.82 -2.06
C ARG A 66 -4.08 -21.30 -1.84
N SER A 67 -4.19 -21.76 -0.60
CA SER A 67 -4.64 -23.13 -0.32
C SER A 67 -6.09 -23.33 -0.80
N ALA A 68 -6.48 -24.55 -1.18
CA ALA A 68 -7.86 -24.80 -1.60
C ALA A 68 -8.86 -24.54 -0.46
N THR A 69 -8.48 -24.79 0.80
CA THR A 69 -9.27 -24.40 1.97
C THR A 69 -9.45 -22.88 2.07
N GLY A 70 -8.42 -22.11 1.75
CA GLY A 70 -8.49 -20.65 1.69
C GLY A 70 -9.43 -20.15 0.60
N TRP A 71 -9.49 -20.84 -0.54
CA TRP A 71 -10.44 -20.56 -1.61
C TRP A 71 -11.89 -20.86 -1.22
N VAL A 72 -12.14 -22.01 -0.59
CA VAL A 72 -13.48 -22.36 -0.10
C VAL A 72 -13.96 -21.33 0.91
N PHE A 73 -13.15 -21.00 1.91
CA PHE A 73 -13.50 -19.99 2.90
C PHE A 73 -13.78 -18.63 2.26
N ALA A 74 -12.91 -18.14 1.37
CA ALA A 74 -13.10 -16.86 0.71
C ALA A 74 -14.37 -16.84 -0.17
N SER A 75 -14.65 -17.94 -0.89
CA SER A 75 -15.82 -18.05 -1.75
C SER A 75 -17.11 -18.12 -0.94
N THR A 76 -17.12 -18.86 0.17
CA THR A 76 -18.25 -18.92 1.10
C THR A 76 -18.51 -17.57 1.74
N MET A 77 -17.47 -16.90 2.27
CA MET A 77 -17.61 -15.56 2.85
C MET A 77 -18.11 -14.54 1.83
N TYR A 78 -17.64 -14.62 0.58
CA TYR A 78 -18.14 -13.77 -0.50
C TYR A 78 -19.60 -14.05 -0.83
N ALA A 79 -20.00 -15.32 -0.94
CA ALA A 79 -21.39 -15.69 -1.21
C ALA A 79 -22.34 -15.25 -0.09
N VAL A 80 -21.92 -15.44 1.16
CA VAL A 80 -22.64 -14.95 2.35
C VAL A 80 -22.73 -13.42 2.33
N GLY A 81 -21.62 -12.72 2.09
CA GLY A 81 -21.60 -11.27 2.00
C GLY A 81 -22.49 -10.72 0.89
N GLY A 82 -22.52 -11.37 -0.27
CA GLY A 82 -23.43 -11.02 -1.36
C GLY A 82 -24.90 -11.23 -1.00
N LEU A 83 -25.23 -12.33 -0.31
CA LEU A 83 -26.59 -12.61 0.13
C LEU A 83 -27.09 -11.61 1.18
N PHE A 84 -26.21 -11.12 2.06
CA PHE A 84 -26.53 -10.10 3.06
C PHE A 84 -26.33 -8.65 2.57
N GLY A 85 -25.93 -8.43 1.31
CA GLY A 85 -25.68 -7.10 0.74
C GLY A 85 -24.43 -6.39 1.26
N TRP A 86 -23.54 -7.08 1.97
CA TRP A 86 -22.30 -6.52 2.54
C TRP A 86 -21.24 -6.17 1.49
N THR A 87 -21.38 -6.70 0.28
CA THR A 87 -20.48 -6.42 -0.85
C THR A 87 -20.80 -5.13 -1.57
N SER A 88 -21.97 -4.53 -1.31
CA SER A 88 -22.42 -3.30 -1.96
C SER A 88 -22.39 -2.12 -0.98
N PHE A 89 -21.93 -0.98 -1.47
CA PHE A 89 -21.91 0.30 -0.78
C PHE A 89 -22.64 1.35 -1.60
N ARG A 90 -23.40 2.20 -0.93
CA ARG A 90 -24.08 3.37 -1.50
C ARG A 90 -23.90 4.53 -0.55
N ALA A 91 -23.35 5.62 -1.04
CA ALA A 91 -23.10 6.80 -0.21
C ALA A 91 -24.42 7.39 0.29
N LYS A 92 -24.44 7.85 1.54
CA LYS A 92 -25.54 8.56 2.19
C LYS A 92 -25.98 9.76 1.38
N ALA A 93 -25.03 10.51 0.80
CA ALA A 93 -25.31 11.66 -0.07
C ALA A 93 -26.22 11.27 -1.25
N THR A 94 -25.96 10.13 -1.89
CA THR A 94 -26.78 9.64 -3.03
C THR A 94 -28.18 9.18 -2.61
N GLN A 95 -28.36 8.87 -1.33
CA GLN A 95 -29.65 8.50 -0.75
C GLN A 95 -30.41 9.71 -0.19
N GLY A 96 -29.88 10.92 -0.34
CA GLY A 96 -30.45 12.13 0.26
C GLY A 96 -30.32 12.19 1.78
N ARG A 97 -29.30 11.54 2.35
CA ARG A 97 -29.02 11.44 3.81
C ARG A 97 -27.67 12.07 4.21
N GLY A 98 -27.14 12.96 3.38
CA GLY A 98 -25.86 13.64 3.61
C GLY A 98 -26.04 14.88 4.48
N ASP A 99 -26.43 14.69 5.75
CA ASP A 99 -26.74 15.81 6.66
C ASP A 99 -25.47 16.47 7.23
N ASP A 100 -24.41 15.68 7.43
CA ASP A 100 -23.09 16.16 7.87
C ASP A 100 -22.08 15.97 6.75
N LEU A 101 -21.58 17.08 6.22
CA LEU A 101 -20.68 17.13 5.07
C LEU A 101 -19.20 16.87 5.44
N ASP A 102 -18.86 17.05 6.71
CA ASP A 102 -17.49 16.91 7.21
C ASP A 102 -17.18 15.46 7.64
N THR A 103 -18.22 14.66 7.89
CA THR A 103 -18.05 13.24 8.22
C THR A 103 -17.76 12.42 6.96
N PRO A 104 -16.63 11.68 6.89
CA PRO A 104 -16.32 10.78 5.79
C PRO A 104 -17.38 9.68 5.63
N ASP A 105 -17.83 9.46 4.39
CA ASP A 105 -18.71 8.36 4.03
C ASP A 105 -18.01 7.44 3.02
N LEU A 106 -17.25 6.48 3.55
CA LEU A 106 -16.33 5.64 2.79
C LEU A 106 -16.73 4.15 2.84
N PRO A 107 -16.43 3.37 1.79
CA PRO A 107 -16.87 1.98 1.68
C PRO A 107 -16.01 0.99 2.48
N GLY A 108 -16.64 -0.10 2.91
CA GLY A 108 -15.96 -1.31 3.39
C GLY A 108 -14.96 -1.05 4.53
N VAL A 109 -13.70 -1.42 4.32
CA VAL A 109 -12.63 -1.27 5.33
C VAL A 109 -12.38 0.19 5.73
N LEU A 110 -12.81 1.15 4.91
CA LEU A 110 -12.63 2.58 5.16
C LEU A 110 -13.74 3.18 6.03
N GLN A 111 -14.79 2.43 6.37
CA GLN A 111 -15.90 2.93 7.20
C GLN A 111 -15.46 3.39 8.59
N GLY A 112 -14.36 2.84 9.12
CA GLY A 112 -13.80 3.20 10.41
C GLY A 112 -12.89 4.43 10.37
N VAL A 113 -12.73 5.09 9.22
CA VAL A 113 -11.84 6.24 9.07
C VAL A 113 -12.55 7.53 9.42
N GLN A 114 -11.93 8.30 10.31
CA GLN A 114 -12.29 9.68 10.60
C GLN A 114 -11.13 10.61 10.22
N ILE A 115 -11.48 11.83 9.81
CA ILE A 115 -10.51 12.83 9.39
C ILE A 115 -10.66 14.03 10.30
N HIS A 116 -9.54 14.43 10.89
CA HIS A 116 -9.48 15.55 11.82
C HIS A 116 -8.54 16.61 11.27
N ASP A 117 -8.87 17.87 11.47
CA ASP A 117 -7.93 18.96 11.22
C ASP A 117 -6.98 19.09 12.41
N GLY A 118 -5.70 18.83 12.16
CA GLY A 118 -4.66 19.01 13.16
C GLY A 118 -4.53 20.47 13.62
N PRO A 119 -3.86 20.71 14.77
CA PRO A 119 -3.50 22.05 15.20
C PRO A 119 -2.68 22.79 14.13
N PRO A 120 -2.78 24.12 14.01
CA PRO A 120 -1.99 24.88 13.05
C PRO A 120 -0.48 24.57 13.14
N HIS A 121 0.13 24.27 12.00
CA HIS A 121 1.51 23.81 11.91
C HIS A 121 2.32 24.62 10.89
N GLY A 122 3.62 24.78 11.16
CA GLY A 122 4.56 25.47 10.28
C GLY A 122 4.34 26.99 10.19
N SER A 123 5.13 27.64 9.35
CA SER A 123 5.09 29.11 9.16
C SER A 123 3.80 29.62 8.53
N GLN A 124 3.11 28.77 7.78
CA GLN A 124 1.84 29.08 7.12
C GLN A 124 0.61 28.76 7.99
N LEU A 125 0.82 28.26 9.23
CA LEU A 125 -0.25 27.86 10.14
C LEU A 125 -1.28 26.92 9.49
N GLN A 126 -0.82 26.05 8.60
CA GLN A 126 -1.67 25.10 7.90
C GLN A 126 -2.16 24.02 8.85
N ARG A 127 -3.41 23.59 8.67
CA ARG A 127 -4.00 22.47 9.40
C ARG A 127 -3.89 21.22 8.53
N VAL A 128 -3.03 20.31 8.96
CA VAL A 128 -2.80 19.04 8.25
C VAL A 128 -3.94 18.07 8.57
N ALA A 129 -4.38 17.32 7.56
CA ALA A 129 -5.36 16.26 7.75
C ALA A 129 -4.73 15.11 8.56
N ILE A 130 -5.33 14.82 9.71
CA ILE A 130 -4.99 13.69 10.56
C ILE A 130 -6.02 12.61 10.33
N ILE A 131 -5.57 11.46 9.83
CA ILE A 131 -6.40 10.29 9.56
C ILE A 131 -6.42 9.43 10.82
N GLU A 132 -7.60 9.17 11.38
CA GLU A 132 -7.80 8.21 12.47
C GLU A 132 -8.54 7.00 11.92
N ASP A 133 -7.89 5.83 11.93
CA ASP A 133 -8.53 4.57 11.59
C ASP A 133 -8.88 3.82 12.88
N HIS A 134 -10.18 3.78 13.21
CA HIS A 134 -10.69 3.09 14.40
C HIS A 134 -10.61 1.57 14.29
N ALA A 135 -10.69 1.01 13.08
CA ALA A 135 -10.62 -0.43 12.86
C ALA A 135 -9.21 -0.94 13.09
N MET A 136 -8.20 -0.22 12.56
CA MET A 136 -6.79 -0.58 12.70
C MET A 136 -6.14 0.01 13.96
N LYS A 137 -6.81 0.95 14.64
CA LYS A 137 -6.27 1.72 15.78
C LYS A 137 -4.96 2.42 15.42
N THR A 138 -4.98 3.12 14.30
CA THR A 138 -3.82 3.81 13.75
C THR A 138 -4.16 5.26 13.45
N TRP A 139 -3.16 6.12 13.58
CA TRP A 139 -3.17 7.49 13.10
C TRP A 139 -2.30 7.58 11.86
N ALA A 140 -2.69 8.37 10.87
CA ALA A 140 -1.87 8.56 9.68
C ALA A 140 -1.90 9.99 9.18
N VAL A 141 -0.84 10.34 8.46
CA VAL A 141 -0.71 11.60 7.73
C VAL A 141 -0.24 11.29 6.32
N THR A 142 -0.71 12.06 5.35
CA THR A 142 -0.35 11.89 3.94
C THR A 142 0.20 13.18 3.38
N ALA A 143 1.32 13.11 2.66
CA ALA A 143 1.86 14.20 1.88
C ALA A 143 1.79 13.91 0.38
N SER A 144 1.47 14.94 -0.41
CA SER A 144 1.79 14.95 -1.84
C SER A 144 3.28 15.22 -1.99
N ILE A 145 3.94 14.46 -2.86
CA ILE A 145 5.37 14.59 -3.13
C ILE A 145 5.65 14.76 -4.62
N VAL A 146 6.79 15.35 -4.95
CA VAL A 146 7.29 15.44 -6.33
C VAL A 146 8.75 15.03 -6.34
N HIS A 147 9.06 13.96 -7.09
CA HIS A 147 10.42 13.54 -7.39
C HIS A 147 10.77 13.85 -8.85
N PRO A 148 11.98 14.37 -9.17
CA PRO A 148 12.41 14.67 -10.54
C PRO A 148 12.57 13.43 -11.45
N GLY A 149 12.36 12.23 -10.89
CA GLY A 149 12.45 10.96 -11.59
C GLY A 149 13.88 10.40 -11.66
N ILE A 150 13.98 9.13 -12.06
CA ILE A 150 15.25 8.38 -12.14
C ILE A 150 15.61 7.94 -13.57
N GLY A 151 14.76 8.26 -14.55
CA GLY A 151 14.87 7.77 -15.93
C GLY A 151 16.19 8.15 -16.60
N MET A 152 16.61 9.42 -16.45
CA MET A 152 17.84 9.96 -17.05
C MET A 152 19.05 9.93 -16.10
N LYS A 153 18.90 9.28 -14.93
CA LYS A 153 19.93 9.22 -13.88
C LYS A 153 20.89 8.07 -14.16
N ASP A 154 22.18 8.28 -13.87
CA ASP A 154 23.20 7.25 -14.02
C ASP A 154 23.07 6.14 -12.94
N THR A 155 23.96 5.15 -12.99
CA THR A 155 23.91 4.03 -12.05
C THR A 155 24.27 4.44 -10.63
N GLU A 156 25.17 5.39 -10.45
CA GLU A 156 25.66 5.83 -9.14
C GLU A 156 24.59 6.67 -8.44
N GLU A 157 23.95 7.58 -9.17
CA GLU A 157 22.88 8.42 -8.65
C GLU A 157 21.64 7.59 -8.30
N ARG A 158 21.32 6.56 -9.10
CA ARG A 158 20.30 5.56 -8.73
C ARG A 158 20.68 4.77 -7.48
N ALA A 159 21.95 4.38 -7.32
CA ALA A 159 22.40 3.69 -6.11
C ALA A 159 22.24 4.59 -4.87
N ARG A 160 22.62 5.87 -4.98
CA ARG A 160 22.45 6.88 -3.93
C ARG A 160 20.99 7.04 -3.51
N TYR A 161 20.04 7.07 -4.45
CA TYR A 161 18.61 7.11 -4.09
C TYR A 161 18.16 5.83 -3.37
N GLY A 162 18.74 4.67 -3.70
CA GLY A 162 18.44 3.43 -2.98
C GLY A 162 18.97 3.44 -1.55
N GLU A 163 20.17 4.00 -1.35
CA GLU A 163 20.74 4.22 -0.02
C GLU A 163 19.95 5.27 0.78
N ALA A 164 19.51 6.35 0.13
CA ALA A 164 18.66 7.37 0.73
C ALA A 164 17.32 6.77 1.21
N LEU A 165 16.72 5.88 0.42
CA LEU A 165 15.49 5.19 0.81
C LEU A 165 15.72 4.25 2.00
N ALA A 166 16.85 3.52 2.02
CA ALA A 166 17.22 2.72 3.19
C ALA A 166 17.39 3.62 4.43
N GLY A 167 18.11 4.74 4.30
CA GLY A 167 18.29 5.72 5.38
C GLY A 167 16.98 6.30 5.89
N LEU A 168 16.01 6.59 5.01
CA LEU A 168 14.66 7.00 5.39
C LEU A 168 13.96 5.93 6.26
N LEU A 169 14.03 4.66 5.85
CA LEU A 169 13.43 3.56 6.59
C LEU A 169 14.13 3.33 7.94
N ASP A 170 15.45 3.54 8.01
CA ASP A 170 16.23 3.44 9.24
C ASP A 170 15.84 4.53 10.23
N VAL A 171 15.68 5.76 9.73
CA VAL A 171 15.18 6.89 10.51
C VAL A 171 13.78 6.58 11.05
N ALA A 172 12.86 6.15 10.19
CA ALA A 172 11.52 5.77 10.62
C ALA A 172 11.52 4.62 11.64
N GLY A 173 12.38 3.61 11.45
CA GLY A 173 12.53 2.50 12.38
C GLY A 173 13.08 2.90 13.74
N ARG A 174 14.03 3.85 13.80
CA ARG A 174 14.59 4.37 15.06
C ARG A 174 13.58 5.14 15.90
N THR A 175 12.55 5.71 15.28
CA THR A 175 11.47 6.36 16.05
C THR A 175 10.69 5.35 16.90
N GLU A 176 10.72 4.06 16.54
CA GLU A 176 9.87 2.99 17.06
C GLU A 176 8.36 3.28 17.01
N LYS A 177 7.93 4.35 16.32
CA LYS A 177 6.54 4.82 16.25
C LYS A 177 5.88 4.44 14.93
N VAL A 178 6.58 4.61 13.82
CA VAL A 178 6.06 4.34 12.46
C VAL A 178 5.92 2.83 12.23
N ASP A 179 4.73 2.38 11.81
CA ASP A 179 4.52 0.96 11.46
C ASP A 179 4.93 0.65 10.03
N GLU A 180 4.69 1.58 9.11
CA GLU A 180 5.09 1.45 7.72
C GLU A 180 5.24 2.80 7.02
N ILE A 181 5.93 2.80 5.88
CA ILE A 181 5.89 3.93 4.94
C ILE A 181 5.27 3.44 3.64
N LEU A 182 4.22 4.13 3.20
CA LEU A 182 3.51 3.83 1.97
C LEU A 182 3.86 4.88 0.92
N PHE A 183 4.43 4.46 -0.21
CA PHE A 183 4.59 5.31 -1.39
C PHE A 183 3.57 4.91 -2.44
N MET A 184 2.67 5.83 -2.77
CA MET A 184 1.68 5.64 -3.83
C MET A 184 2.02 6.52 -5.03
N VAL A 185 1.98 5.94 -6.22
CA VAL A 185 2.03 6.67 -7.48
C VAL A 185 0.81 6.28 -8.29
N ARG A 186 0.07 7.26 -8.81
CA ARG A 186 -1.08 7.01 -9.68
C ARG A 186 -1.04 7.86 -10.92
N THR A 187 -1.49 7.30 -12.04
CA THR A 187 -1.77 8.05 -13.25
C THR A 187 -3.15 8.68 -13.14
N VAL A 188 -3.23 9.97 -13.34
CA VAL A 188 -4.46 10.75 -13.34
C VAL A 188 -4.71 11.21 -14.79
N PRO A 189 -5.96 11.29 -15.26
CA PRO A 189 -6.22 11.88 -16.57
C PRO A 189 -5.50 13.22 -16.72
N GLU A 190 -4.76 13.40 -17.81
CA GLU A 190 -4.54 14.75 -18.32
C GLU A 190 -5.79 15.06 -19.14
N ASP A 191 -6.82 15.56 -18.47
CA ASP A 191 -8.08 15.98 -19.12
C ASP A 191 -7.94 17.30 -19.88
N GLY A 192 -6.76 17.92 -19.84
CA GLY A 192 -6.46 19.19 -20.48
C GLY A 192 -6.99 20.39 -19.72
N ALA A 193 -7.77 20.22 -18.64
CA ALA A 193 -8.45 21.32 -17.96
C ALA A 193 -7.44 22.36 -17.42
N GLU A 194 -6.39 21.92 -16.73
CA GLU A 194 -5.33 22.82 -16.24
C GLU A 194 -4.60 23.54 -17.39
N ARG A 195 -4.36 22.81 -18.49
CA ARG A 195 -3.69 23.35 -19.68
C ARG A 195 -4.58 24.36 -20.41
N ASP A 196 -5.86 24.06 -20.59
CA ASP A 196 -6.83 24.95 -21.24
C ASP A 196 -7.02 26.22 -20.43
N LEU A 197 -7.10 26.11 -19.10
CA LEU A 197 -7.08 27.27 -18.20
C LEU A 197 -5.79 28.08 -18.35
N TRP A 198 -4.63 27.43 -18.41
CA TRP A 198 -3.36 28.12 -18.61
C TRP A 198 -3.30 28.81 -19.97
N VAL A 199 -3.71 28.14 -21.05
CA VAL A 199 -3.76 28.69 -22.42
C VAL A 199 -4.72 29.88 -22.46
N ASN A 200 -5.94 29.73 -21.94
CA ASN A 200 -6.93 30.82 -21.90
C ASN A 200 -6.43 32.02 -21.10
N ARG A 201 -5.72 31.80 -19.98
CA ARG A 201 -5.13 32.85 -19.16
C ARG A 201 -3.98 33.58 -19.87
N HIS A 202 -3.23 32.89 -20.72
CA HIS A 202 -2.04 33.43 -21.40
C HIS A 202 -2.28 33.74 -22.89
N ARG A 203 -3.53 33.63 -23.38
CA ARG A 203 -3.90 34.04 -24.73
C ARG A 203 -3.76 35.55 -24.88
N ARG A 204 -3.19 35.96 -26.01
CA ARG A 204 -3.07 37.38 -26.36
C ARG A 204 -4.26 37.79 -27.23
N PRO A 205 -4.90 38.95 -26.97
CA PRO A 205 -6.08 39.39 -27.72
C PRO A 205 -5.86 39.57 -29.23
N ASN A 206 -4.60 39.79 -29.66
CA ASN A 206 -4.22 40.05 -31.05
C ASN A 206 -3.32 38.94 -31.63
N ALA A 207 -3.50 37.70 -31.18
CA ALA A 207 -2.75 36.57 -31.74
C ALA A 207 -3.18 36.30 -33.19
N PRO A 208 -2.25 35.95 -34.11
CA PRO A 208 -2.62 35.57 -35.47
C PRO A 208 -3.51 34.32 -35.48
N GLU A 209 -4.59 34.36 -36.26
CA GLU A 209 -5.61 33.30 -36.32
C GLU A 209 -5.03 31.90 -36.59
N LEU A 210 -4.09 31.78 -37.55
CA LEU A 210 -3.44 30.51 -37.86
C LEU A 210 -2.66 29.94 -36.65
N SER A 211 -2.03 30.81 -35.85
CA SER A 211 -1.32 30.38 -34.64
C SER A 211 -2.29 29.91 -33.55
N GLU A 212 -3.50 30.46 -33.48
CA GLU A 212 -4.54 29.99 -32.55
C GLU A 212 -5.08 28.62 -32.96
N VAL A 213 -5.35 28.42 -34.25
CA VAL A 213 -5.80 27.13 -34.79
C VAL A 213 -4.74 26.05 -34.53
N VAL A 214 -3.49 26.30 -34.92
CA VAL A 214 -2.39 25.34 -34.72
C VAL A 214 -2.16 25.04 -33.23
N ASN A 215 -2.19 26.04 -32.35
CA ASN A 215 -2.06 25.80 -30.90
C ASN A 215 -3.25 25.01 -30.33
N SER A 216 -4.46 25.24 -30.83
CA SER A 216 -5.66 24.52 -30.39
C SER A 216 -5.64 23.07 -30.87
N ASP A 217 -5.23 22.82 -32.11
CA ASP A 217 -5.09 21.47 -32.67
C ASP A 217 -3.97 20.68 -31.96
N LEU A 218 -2.81 21.32 -31.72
CA LEU A 218 -1.72 20.74 -30.93
C LEU A 218 -2.15 20.47 -29.48
N ALA A 219 -2.91 21.37 -28.87
CA ALA A 219 -3.44 21.16 -27.52
C ALA A 219 -4.37 19.93 -27.49
N HIS A 220 -5.30 19.83 -28.44
CA HIS A 220 -6.21 18.69 -28.52
C HIS A 220 -5.47 17.36 -28.71
N GLY A 221 -4.50 17.31 -29.63
CA GLY A 221 -3.72 16.10 -29.89
C GLY A 221 -2.80 15.68 -28.73
N LEU A 222 -2.15 16.65 -28.06
CA LEU A 222 -1.22 16.36 -26.95
C LEU A 222 -1.95 15.94 -25.66
N THR A 223 -3.13 16.52 -25.38
CA THR A 223 -3.93 16.17 -24.21
C THR A 223 -4.39 14.72 -24.24
N GLN A 224 -4.78 14.19 -25.41
CA GLN A 224 -5.20 12.80 -25.56
C GLN A 224 -4.07 11.78 -25.28
N ALA A 225 -2.81 12.18 -25.42
CA ALA A 225 -1.64 11.32 -25.24
C ALA A 225 -0.92 11.54 -23.90
N SER A 226 -1.24 12.60 -23.16
CA SER A 226 -0.54 12.95 -21.92
C SER A 226 -1.11 12.21 -20.72
N VAL A 227 -0.22 11.76 -19.83
CA VAL A 227 -0.57 11.08 -18.59
C VAL A 227 0.17 11.78 -17.46
N ARG A 228 -0.57 12.39 -16.55
CA ARG A 228 -0.01 12.96 -15.33
C ARG A 228 0.17 11.89 -14.28
N THR A 229 1.26 11.97 -13.52
CA THR A 229 1.44 11.16 -12.31
C THR A 229 1.29 12.01 -11.06
N GLU A 230 0.49 11.54 -10.11
CA GLU A 230 0.48 12.04 -8.74
C GLU A 230 1.21 11.06 -7.83
N GLN A 231 1.93 11.58 -6.84
CA GLN A 231 2.74 10.80 -5.92
C GLN A 231 2.40 11.21 -4.49
N PHE A 232 2.19 10.22 -3.62
CA PHE A 232 1.86 10.41 -2.23
C PHE A 232 2.77 9.56 -1.34
N VAL A 233 3.04 10.06 -0.14
CA VAL A 233 3.62 9.29 0.95
C VAL A 233 2.69 9.34 2.15
N THR A 234 2.37 8.16 2.71
CA THR A 234 1.53 8.04 3.91
C THR A 234 2.31 7.34 5.01
N ILE A 235 2.16 7.85 6.24
CA ILE A 235 2.84 7.32 7.43
C ILE A 235 1.80 6.85 8.45
N PRO A 236 1.48 5.55 8.49
CA PRO A 236 0.66 4.96 9.53
C PRO A 236 1.43 4.78 10.85
N VAL A 237 0.80 5.18 11.95
CA VAL A 237 1.35 5.22 13.30
C VAL A 237 0.33 4.59 14.27
N PRO A 238 0.60 3.39 14.78
CA PRO A 238 -0.28 2.71 15.72
C PRO A 238 -0.49 3.50 17.01
N GLU A 239 -1.73 3.57 17.47
CA GLU A 239 -2.11 4.20 18.74
C GLU A 239 -1.27 3.68 19.90
N THR A 240 -0.98 2.38 19.92
CA THR A 240 -0.19 1.73 20.97
C THR A 240 1.24 2.24 21.07
N ARG A 241 1.82 2.80 20.01
CA ARG A 241 3.19 3.30 19.98
C ARG A 241 3.31 4.78 20.36
N ILE A 242 2.23 5.55 20.24
CA ILE A 242 2.25 6.99 20.55
C ILE A 242 1.46 7.38 21.79
N ALA A 243 0.53 6.54 22.28
CA ALA A 243 -0.38 6.89 23.38
C ALA A 243 0.33 7.42 24.64
N ARG A 244 1.48 6.82 25.01
CA ARG A 244 2.27 7.24 26.18
C ARG A 244 2.91 8.62 25.98
N SER A 245 3.65 8.77 24.88
CA SER A 245 4.32 10.03 24.51
C SER A 245 3.29 11.16 24.33
N ALA A 246 2.17 10.86 23.67
CA ALA A 246 1.07 11.79 23.51
C ALA A 246 0.49 12.27 24.85
N LYS A 247 0.39 11.39 25.85
CA LYS A 247 -0.06 11.74 27.21
C LYS A 247 0.91 12.70 27.91
N GLU A 248 2.21 12.48 27.75
CA GLU A 248 3.28 13.34 28.28
C GLU A 248 3.28 14.70 27.56
N SER A 249 2.94 14.71 26.26
CA SER A 249 2.79 15.88 25.40
C SER A 249 1.45 16.61 25.55
N GLY A 250 0.72 16.44 26.65
CA GLY A 250 -0.56 17.12 26.95
C GLY A 250 -1.83 16.29 26.76
N GLY A 251 -1.71 15.07 26.24
CA GLY A 251 -2.81 14.13 26.07
C GLY A 251 -3.82 14.49 24.97
N GLY A 252 -4.86 13.67 24.86
CA GLY A 252 -5.94 13.90 23.89
C GLY A 252 -5.49 13.89 22.42
N PHE A 253 -6.28 14.54 21.57
CA PHE A 253 -5.99 14.67 20.14
C PHE A 253 -4.75 15.56 19.88
N GLU A 254 -4.63 16.69 20.59
CA GLU A 254 -3.50 17.59 20.43
C GLU A 254 -2.14 16.93 20.76
N GLY A 255 -2.07 16.15 21.83
CA GLY A 255 -0.88 15.40 22.20
C GLY A 255 -0.45 14.42 21.11
N ARG A 256 -1.41 13.73 20.47
CA ARG A 256 -1.14 12.84 19.34
C ARG A 256 -0.67 13.62 18.11
N CYS A 257 -1.29 14.76 17.82
CA CYS A 257 -0.86 15.62 16.71
C CYS A 257 0.57 16.12 16.90
N ARG A 258 0.98 16.48 18.13
CA ARG A 258 2.37 16.88 18.42
C ARG A 258 3.36 15.77 18.08
N GLU A 259 3.06 14.53 18.46
CA GLU A 259 3.88 13.37 18.12
C GLU A 259 3.95 13.13 16.60
N LEU A 260 2.81 13.22 15.90
CA LEU A 260 2.76 13.09 14.44
C LEU A 260 3.57 14.20 13.76
N TYR A 261 3.52 15.44 14.26
CA TYR A 261 4.27 16.56 13.69
C TYR A 261 5.78 16.42 13.85
N LEU A 262 6.26 15.81 14.93
CA LEU A 262 7.68 15.47 15.08
C LEU A 262 8.10 14.43 14.03
N LEU A 263 7.30 13.39 13.83
CA LEU A 263 7.54 12.36 12.81
C LEU A 263 7.50 12.96 11.39
N MET A 264 6.53 13.83 11.11
CA MET A 264 6.42 14.54 9.83
C MET A 264 7.68 15.33 9.53
N ALA A 265 8.19 16.11 10.50
CA ALA A 265 9.39 16.92 10.31
C ALA A 265 10.63 16.05 10.02
N GLU A 266 10.79 14.93 10.75
CA GLU A 266 11.91 14.02 10.57
C GLU A 266 11.87 13.31 9.21
N ILE A 267 10.70 12.82 8.81
CA ILE A 267 10.50 12.16 7.50
C ILE A 267 10.61 13.17 6.36
N GLU A 268 10.06 14.36 6.50
CA GLU A 268 10.15 15.42 5.49
C GLU A 268 11.60 15.84 5.24
N ALA A 269 12.43 15.94 6.27
CA ALA A 269 13.86 16.23 6.13
C ALA A 269 14.57 15.16 5.29
N GLN A 270 14.25 13.88 5.51
CA GLN A 270 14.79 12.77 4.72
C GLN A 270 14.28 12.76 3.28
N LEU A 271 12.99 13.06 3.08
CA LEU A 271 12.37 13.14 1.76
C LEU A 271 12.97 14.27 0.90
N ARG A 272 13.13 15.47 1.47
CA ARG A 272 13.69 16.62 0.72
C ARG A 272 15.20 16.52 0.55
N GLY A 273 15.92 16.04 1.56
CA GLY A 273 17.37 15.95 1.56
C GLY A 273 17.89 14.76 0.74
N PRO A 274 18.25 13.62 1.38
CA PRO A 274 18.83 12.47 0.68
C PRO A 274 17.97 11.91 -0.47
N MET A 275 16.66 11.84 -0.30
CA MET A 275 15.73 11.31 -1.30
C MET A 275 15.51 12.27 -2.48
N GLY A 276 15.89 13.55 -2.36
CA GLY A 276 15.85 14.52 -3.46
C GLY A 276 14.45 14.91 -3.93
N MET A 277 13.42 14.80 -3.09
CA MET A 277 12.08 15.30 -3.41
C MET A 277 12.12 16.82 -3.56
N THR A 278 11.66 17.34 -4.70
CA THR A 278 11.60 18.79 -4.94
C THR A 278 10.45 19.46 -4.20
N THR A 279 9.41 18.69 -3.88
CA THR A 279 8.25 19.18 -3.14
C THR A 279 7.77 18.09 -2.20
N VAL A 280 7.50 18.47 -0.96
CA VAL A 280 6.80 17.65 0.04
C VAL A 280 5.76 18.57 0.66
N ARG A 281 4.49 18.18 0.56
CA ARG A 281 3.36 18.97 1.05
C ARG A 281 2.36 18.09 1.75
N TRP A 282 2.31 18.20 3.08
CA TRP A 282 1.32 17.53 3.91
C TRP A 282 -0.09 18.03 3.54
N LEU A 283 -0.98 17.09 3.25
CA LEU A 283 -2.31 17.42 2.72
C LEU A 283 -3.19 18.00 3.83
N THR A 284 -3.93 19.06 3.50
CA THR A 284 -5.04 19.55 4.32
C THR A 284 -6.26 18.64 4.13
N SER A 285 -7.28 18.79 5.00
CA SER A 285 -8.50 17.99 4.91
C SER A 285 -9.19 18.08 3.53
N PRO A 286 -9.40 19.27 2.94
CA PRO A 286 -9.95 19.39 1.59
C PRO A 286 -9.10 18.76 0.49
N GLU A 287 -7.77 18.85 0.61
CA GLU A 287 -6.86 18.28 -0.39
C GLU A 287 -6.83 16.75 -0.34
N LEU A 288 -6.91 16.19 0.86
CA LEU A 288 -7.02 14.76 1.07
C LEU A 288 -8.38 14.23 0.58
N ALA A 289 -9.47 14.96 0.81
CA ALA A 289 -10.79 14.64 0.27
C ALA A 289 -10.80 14.63 -1.26
N LEU A 290 -10.18 15.64 -1.90
CA LEU A 290 -9.99 15.70 -3.36
C LEU A 290 -9.16 14.52 -3.86
N ALA A 291 -8.06 14.19 -3.18
CA ALA A 291 -7.23 13.04 -3.54
C ALA A 291 -8.02 11.71 -3.42
N CYS A 292 -8.87 11.58 -2.40
CA CYS A 292 -9.76 10.43 -2.23
C CYS A 292 -10.79 10.36 -3.37
N ARG A 293 -11.49 11.45 -3.66
CA ARG A 293 -12.52 11.52 -4.71
C ARG A 293 -11.97 11.17 -6.07
N THR A 294 -10.85 11.77 -6.46
CA THR A 294 -10.17 11.48 -7.72
C THR A 294 -9.53 10.08 -7.75
N GLY A 295 -9.40 9.41 -6.60
CA GLY A 295 -9.00 8.00 -6.52
C GLY A 295 -10.12 7.03 -6.89
N PHE A 296 -11.36 7.36 -6.53
CA PHE A 296 -12.56 6.59 -6.91
C PHE A 296 -13.11 7.04 -8.27
N ALA A 297 -13.29 8.34 -8.47
CA ALA A 297 -13.76 8.92 -9.73
C ALA A 297 -12.68 9.81 -10.38
N PRO A 298 -11.69 9.24 -11.08
CA PRO A 298 -10.68 10.01 -11.79
C PRO A 298 -11.26 11.05 -12.78
N GLY A 299 -12.44 10.78 -13.34
CA GLY A 299 -13.12 11.68 -14.28
C GLY A 299 -13.59 13.01 -13.67
N ASP A 300 -13.74 13.09 -12.35
CA ASP A 300 -14.24 14.29 -11.67
C ASP A 300 -13.21 15.41 -11.60
N ARG A 301 -11.94 15.10 -11.88
CA ARG A 301 -10.83 16.05 -11.77
C ARG A 301 -11.08 17.32 -12.59
N ALA A 302 -11.47 17.20 -13.86
CA ALA A 302 -11.64 18.33 -14.76
C ALA A 302 -12.58 19.38 -14.17
N GLY A 303 -13.75 18.93 -13.68
CA GLY A 303 -14.74 19.80 -13.06
C GLY A 303 -14.26 20.44 -11.77
N ILE A 304 -13.49 19.70 -10.95
CA ILE A 304 -12.90 20.24 -9.72
C ILE A 304 -11.85 21.32 -10.04
N VAL A 305 -10.99 21.08 -11.02
CA VAL A 305 -9.99 22.06 -11.48
C VAL A 305 -10.66 23.33 -12.01
N GLU A 306 -11.72 23.18 -12.79
CA GLU A 306 -12.52 24.31 -13.28
C GLU A 306 -13.14 25.10 -12.11
N ALA A 307 -13.77 24.41 -11.15
CA ALA A 307 -14.34 25.04 -9.95
C ALA A 307 -13.27 25.79 -9.14
N LEU A 308 -12.09 25.21 -8.96
CA LEU A 308 -10.95 25.86 -8.28
C LEU A 308 -10.54 27.15 -9.00
N SER A 309 -10.51 27.15 -10.33
CA SER A 309 -10.21 28.35 -11.11
C SER A 309 -11.34 29.38 -11.08
N LEU A 310 -12.60 28.96 -11.02
CA LEU A 310 -13.74 29.88 -10.90
C LEU A 310 -13.74 30.57 -9.53
N ARG A 311 -13.38 29.84 -8.47
CA ARG A 311 -13.22 30.39 -7.11
C ARG A 311 -12.21 31.54 -7.02
N GLU A 312 -11.17 31.54 -7.86
CA GLU A 312 -10.21 32.66 -7.94
C GLU A 312 -10.87 33.97 -8.40
N LYS A 313 -11.96 33.88 -9.18
CA LYS A 313 -12.70 35.04 -9.71
C LYS A 313 -13.94 35.36 -8.88
N ASP A 314 -14.58 34.34 -8.33
CA ASP A 314 -15.80 34.44 -7.54
C ASP A 314 -15.65 33.64 -6.24
N PRO A 315 -15.41 34.31 -5.10
CA PRO A 315 -15.29 33.65 -3.80
C PRO A 315 -16.52 32.86 -3.34
N SER A 316 -17.69 33.06 -3.97
CA SER A 316 -18.91 32.30 -3.64
C SER A 316 -18.90 30.87 -4.20
N VAL A 317 -18.00 30.57 -5.14
CA VAL A 317 -17.85 29.22 -5.70
C VAL A 317 -17.17 28.30 -4.70
N ASN A 318 -17.92 27.32 -4.19
CA ASN A 318 -17.35 26.23 -3.40
C ASN A 318 -16.69 25.22 -4.35
N ALA A 319 -15.36 25.17 -4.32
CA ALA A 319 -14.55 24.24 -5.09
C ALA A 319 -13.99 23.08 -4.26
N ASP A 320 -14.26 23.06 -2.95
CA ASP A 320 -13.78 22.02 -2.06
C ASP A 320 -14.68 20.79 -2.17
N VAL A 321 -14.08 19.61 -2.05
CA VAL A 321 -14.82 18.34 -2.05
C VAL A 321 -15.18 18.01 -0.60
N PRO A 322 -16.47 17.98 -0.22
CA PRO A 322 -16.85 17.60 1.13
C PRO A 322 -16.55 16.12 1.40
N TRP A 323 -16.19 15.79 2.64
CA TRP A 323 -15.84 14.41 3.03
C TRP A 323 -16.98 13.41 2.83
N ALA A 324 -18.22 13.84 3.04
CA ALA A 324 -19.41 13.03 2.75
C ALA A 324 -19.55 12.64 1.27
N MET A 325 -18.84 13.34 0.37
CA MET A 325 -18.82 13.09 -1.08
C MET A 325 -17.42 12.69 -1.59
N ALA A 326 -16.43 12.54 -0.71
CA ALA A 326 -15.07 12.19 -1.08
C ALA A 326 -14.94 10.71 -1.49
N GLY A 327 -15.81 9.84 -0.98
CA GLY A 327 -15.91 8.44 -1.39
C GLY A 327 -16.57 8.25 -2.77
N PRO A 328 -16.75 7.00 -3.21
CA PRO A 328 -17.57 6.70 -4.38
C PRO A 328 -19.05 6.93 -4.05
N SER A 329 -19.83 7.38 -5.03
CA SER A 329 -21.30 7.45 -4.95
C SER A 329 -21.90 6.06 -4.75
N GLY A 330 -21.33 5.05 -5.41
CA GLY A 330 -21.64 3.65 -5.17
C GLY A 330 -20.46 2.76 -5.48
N ALA A 331 -20.30 1.67 -4.73
CA ALA A 331 -19.26 0.70 -5.01
C ALA A 331 -19.72 -0.72 -4.71
N ASP A 332 -19.23 -1.67 -5.52
CA ASP A 332 -19.61 -3.07 -5.46
C ASP A 332 -18.33 -3.93 -5.55
N ALA A 333 -18.03 -4.66 -4.47
CA ALA A 333 -16.93 -5.59 -4.42
C ALA A 333 -17.30 -6.88 -5.16
N THR A 334 -16.78 -7.05 -6.37
CA THR A 334 -16.98 -8.29 -7.15
C THR A 334 -15.79 -9.24 -7.00
N VAL A 335 -15.93 -10.47 -7.49
CA VAL A 335 -14.88 -11.51 -7.39
C VAL A 335 -13.57 -11.11 -8.07
N ARG A 336 -13.59 -10.33 -9.16
CA ARG A 336 -12.40 -10.04 -9.98
C ARG A 336 -12.05 -8.56 -10.13
N HIS A 337 -12.99 -7.68 -9.80
CA HIS A 337 -12.78 -6.24 -9.85
C HIS A 337 -13.62 -5.57 -8.77
N TYR A 338 -13.20 -4.38 -8.38
CA TYR A 338 -13.98 -3.49 -7.55
C TYR A 338 -14.66 -2.49 -8.48
N SER A 339 -15.99 -2.53 -8.57
CA SER A 339 -16.76 -1.55 -9.34
C SER A 339 -17.03 -0.35 -8.45
N HIS A 340 -16.78 0.86 -8.92
CA HIS A 340 -17.03 2.08 -8.17
C HIS A 340 -17.29 3.24 -9.13
N ASP A 341 -18.34 4.01 -8.87
CA ASP A 341 -18.81 5.06 -9.77
C ASP A 341 -18.87 4.59 -11.25
N ALA A 342 -18.15 5.25 -12.16
CA ALA A 342 -18.05 4.89 -13.57
C ALA A 342 -16.82 4.01 -13.90
N TRP A 343 -16.16 3.43 -12.88
CA TRP A 343 -14.85 2.81 -13.00
C TRP A 343 -14.82 1.38 -12.42
N ASN A 344 -13.89 0.58 -12.95
CA ASN A 344 -13.57 -0.73 -12.42
C ASN A 344 -12.08 -0.78 -12.06
N SER A 345 -11.77 -1.12 -10.82
CA SER A 345 -10.41 -1.31 -10.35
C SER A 345 -10.07 -2.79 -10.19
N VAL A 346 -8.89 -3.17 -10.68
CA VAL A 346 -8.33 -4.51 -10.50
C VAL A 346 -7.00 -4.36 -9.76
N SER A 347 -6.87 -5.04 -8.63
CA SER A 347 -5.65 -5.04 -7.84
C SER A 347 -4.85 -6.31 -8.10
N ALA A 348 -3.53 -6.16 -8.29
CA ALA A 348 -2.61 -7.27 -8.42
C ALA A 348 -1.37 -7.04 -7.58
N THR A 349 -0.85 -8.12 -6.98
CA THR A 349 0.39 -8.08 -6.20
C THR A 349 1.55 -8.59 -7.05
N ILE A 350 2.64 -7.83 -7.10
CA ILE A 350 3.82 -8.18 -7.88
C ILE A 350 4.84 -8.86 -6.98
N LYS A 351 5.33 -10.02 -7.43
CA LYS A 351 6.39 -10.75 -6.75
C LYS A 351 7.74 -10.45 -7.38
N LEU A 352 8.66 -9.89 -6.59
CA LEU A 352 10.00 -9.59 -7.07
C LEU A 352 10.82 -10.89 -7.34
N PRO A 353 11.63 -10.92 -8.42
CA PRO A 353 12.44 -12.08 -8.82
C PRO A 353 13.57 -12.35 -7.83
N THR A 354 13.82 -13.61 -7.46
CA THR A 354 14.83 -13.97 -6.44
C THR A 354 16.27 -13.54 -6.73
N ARG A 355 16.59 -13.22 -7.99
CA ARG A 355 17.91 -12.73 -8.43
C ARG A 355 18.14 -11.24 -8.13
N GLY A 356 17.12 -10.55 -7.64
CA GLY A 356 17.17 -9.12 -7.37
C GLY A 356 16.58 -8.29 -8.49
N VAL A 357 16.35 -7.02 -8.18
CA VAL A 357 15.72 -6.03 -9.06
C VAL A 357 16.56 -4.78 -9.10
N ALA A 358 16.70 -4.17 -10.26
CA ALA A 358 17.38 -2.89 -10.40
C ALA A 358 16.41 -1.73 -10.16
N MET A 359 16.93 -0.61 -9.67
CA MET A 359 16.12 0.59 -9.48
C MET A 359 15.50 1.05 -10.82
N GLY A 360 14.18 1.31 -10.80
CA GLY A 360 13.40 1.68 -11.99
C GLY A 360 12.77 0.52 -12.76
N ALA A 361 13.01 -0.74 -12.37
CA ALA A 361 12.44 -1.90 -13.09
C ALA A 361 10.89 -1.95 -13.10
N LEU A 362 10.24 -1.24 -12.17
CA LEU A 362 8.78 -1.16 -12.08
C LEU A 362 8.18 0.00 -12.88
N ALA A 363 9.00 0.85 -13.52
CA ALA A 363 8.51 1.99 -14.31
C ALA A 363 7.46 1.61 -15.39
N PRO A 364 7.61 0.49 -16.14
CA PRO A 364 6.63 0.12 -17.17
C PRO A 364 5.23 -0.18 -16.62
N ILE A 365 5.10 -0.45 -15.32
CA ILE A 365 3.79 -0.69 -14.68
C ILE A 365 2.94 0.58 -14.74
N LEU A 366 3.52 1.77 -14.75
CA LEU A 366 2.75 3.01 -14.81
C LEU A 366 2.41 3.45 -16.23
N THR A 367 2.92 2.79 -17.27
CA THR A 367 2.65 3.14 -18.67
C THR A 367 1.30 2.57 -19.10
N PRO A 368 0.25 3.38 -19.32
CA PRO A 368 -1.04 2.88 -19.79
C PRO A 368 -0.89 2.22 -21.16
N THR A 369 -1.64 1.15 -21.39
CA THR A 369 -1.67 0.41 -22.66
C THR A 369 -2.91 0.73 -23.49
N GLU A 370 -4.00 1.14 -22.86
CA GLU A 370 -5.26 1.49 -23.52
C GLU A 370 -5.75 2.90 -23.15
N ILE A 371 -6.54 3.51 -24.03
CA ILE A 371 -7.18 4.80 -23.77
C ILE A 371 -8.15 4.63 -22.59
N GLY A 372 -8.10 5.57 -21.64
CA GLY A 372 -8.92 5.51 -20.43
C GLY A 372 -8.37 4.57 -19.36
N GLU A 373 -7.34 3.78 -19.63
CA GLU A 373 -6.69 2.97 -18.60
C GLU A 373 -6.00 3.88 -17.57
N ARG A 374 -6.21 3.57 -16.28
CA ARG A 374 -5.58 4.27 -15.16
C ARG A 374 -4.87 3.25 -14.28
N ARG A 375 -3.64 3.56 -13.92
CA ARG A 375 -2.79 2.71 -13.12
C ARG A 375 -2.39 3.42 -11.85
N SER A 376 -2.55 2.72 -10.74
CA SER A 376 -1.98 3.11 -9.46
C SER A 376 -1.08 1.99 -8.96
N PHE A 377 -0.04 2.40 -8.26
CA PHE A 377 0.97 1.51 -7.73
C PHE A 377 1.33 1.98 -6.33
N VAL A 378 1.25 1.07 -5.36
CA VAL A 378 1.64 1.33 -3.99
C VAL A 378 2.80 0.41 -3.64
N VAL A 379 3.86 0.99 -3.07
CA VAL A 379 4.92 0.25 -2.38
C VAL A 379 4.77 0.49 -0.90
N ALA A 380 4.46 -0.58 -0.17
CA ALA A 380 4.46 -0.58 1.28
C ALA A 380 5.83 -1.03 1.79
N TYR A 381 6.35 -0.31 2.77
CA TYR A 381 7.53 -0.68 3.54
C TYR A 381 7.16 -0.88 5.01
N PRO A 382 6.58 -2.03 5.40
CA PRO A 382 6.25 -2.31 6.79
C PRO A 382 7.53 -2.49 7.61
N ILE A 383 7.67 -1.69 8.66
CA ILE A 383 8.86 -1.59 9.51
C ILE A 383 8.71 -2.53 10.70
N VAL A 384 9.63 -3.47 10.83
CA VAL A 384 9.70 -4.37 11.98
C VAL A 384 10.43 -3.66 13.12
N SER A 385 9.83 -3.67 14.32
CA SER A 385 10.48 -3.12 15.53
C SER A 385 11.83 -3.80 15.77
N GLN A 386 12.80 -3.06 16.32
CA GLN A 386 14.16 -3.56 16.50
C GLN A 386 14.21 -4.86 17.31
N SER A 387 13.51 -4.91 18.44
CA SER A 387 13.37 -6.13 19.26
C SER A 387 12.84 -7.35 18.51
N LYS A 388 11.91 -7.14 17.57
CA LYS A 388 11.34 -8.21 16.75
C LYS A 388 12.26 -8.57 15.60
N ALA A 389 13.00 -7.61 15.06
CA ALA A 389 14.02 -7.82 14.04
C ALA A 389 15.17 -8.67 14.59
N ASP A 390 15.71 -8.33 15.77
CA ASP A 390 16.80 -9.06 16.43
C ASP A 390 16.40 -10.50 16.75
N ARG A 391 15.17 -10.71 17.24
CA ARG A 391 14.64 -12.06 17.48
C ARG A 391 14.50 -12.85 16.18
N GLN A 392 14.10 -12.20 15.08
CA GLN A 392 13.95 -12.85 13.79
C GLN A 392 15.29 -13.17 13.15
N SER A 393 16.28 -12.27 13.22
CA SER A 393 17.63 -12.53 12.72
C SER A 393 18.26 -13.69 13.48
N GLY A 394 18.22 -13.67 14.82
CA GLY A 394 18.76 -14.74 15.64
C GLY A 394 18.11 -16.11 15.35
N ASN A 395 16.78 -16.15 15.18
CA ASN A 395 16.10 -17.39 14.78
C ASN A 395 16.50 -17.87 13.38
N ALA A 396 16.65 -16.95 12.43
CA ALA A 396 17.01 -17.27 11.05
C ALA A 396 18.46 -17.76 10.94
N GLU A 397 19.38 -17.12 11.66
CA GLU A 397 20.78 -17.52 11.78
C GLU A 397 20.89 -18.91 12.43
N TRP A 398 20.23 -19.12 13.57
CA TRP A 398 20.23 -20.41 14.25
C TRP A 398 19.66 -21.53 13.37
N ALA A 399 18.58 -21.28 12.64
CA ALA A 399 18.02 -22.24 11.69
C ALA A 399 18.98 -22.55 10.54
N ALA A 400 19.72 -21.55 10.05
CA ALA A 400 20.71 -21.73 9.00
C ALA A 400 21.92 -22.56 9.48
N ASP A 401 22.40 -22.29 10.70
CA ASP A 401 23.50 -23.04 11.32
C ASP A 401 23.12 -24.49 11.62
N LEU A 402 21.90 -24.73 12.12
CA LEU A 402 21.38 -26.08 12.31
C LEU A 402 21.25 -26.84 10.99
N ALA A 403 20.76 -26.18 9.94
CA ALA A 403 20.62 -26.80 8.62
C ALA A 403 21.98 -27.17 8.01
N GLU A 404 22.99 -26.30 8.19
CA GLU A 404 24.36 -26.56 7.75
C GLU A 404 24.99 -27.71 8.54
N GLY A 405 24.95 -27.67 9.88
CA GLY A 405 25.49 -28.72 10.73
C GLY A 405 24.80 -30.08 10.54
N MET A 406 23.49 -30.10 10.25
CA MET A 406 22.77 -31.33 9.89
C MET A 406 23.22 -31.89 8.54
N ASN A 407 23.44 -31.04 7.53
CA ASN A 407 23.93 -31.48 6.23
C ASN A 407 25.35 -32.03 6.31
N GLU A 408 26.22 -31.39 7.10
CA GLU A 408 27.59 -31.85 7.36
C GLU A 408 27.60 -33.22 8.04
N LYS A 409 26.81 -33.40 9.11
CA LYS A 409 26.65 -34.70 9.79
C LYS A 409 26.08 -35.79 8.88
N LEU A 410 25.22 -35.43 7.93
CA LEU A 410 24.63 -36.36 6.97
C LEU A 410 25.49 -36.56 5.71
N GLY A 411 26.67 -35.93 5.61
CA GLY A 411 27.55 -36.01 4.44
C GLY A 411 26.94 -35.45 3.15
N ARG A 412 25.90 -34.61 3.26
CA ARG A 412 25.15 -34.07 2.12
C ARG A 412 25.78 -32.76 1.64
N LYS A 413 26.08 -32.68 0.33
CA LYS A 413 26.57 -31.44 -0.29
C LYS A 413 25.48 -30.37 -0.30
N THR A 414 25.73 -29.26 0.37
CA THR A 414 24.89 -28.06 0.33
C THR A 414 24.85 -27.49 -1.09
N ARG A 415 23.64 -27.35 -1.65
CA ARG A 415 23.44 -26.79 -3.00
C ARG A 415 23.74 -25.29 -3.01
N ALA A 416 24.17 -24.74 -4.15
CA ALA A 416 24.48 -23.31 -4.31
C ALA A 416 23.35 -22.39 -3.81
N LYS A 417 22.10 -22.69 -4.20
CA LYS A 417 20.92 -21.96 -3.72
C LYS A 417 20.79 -21.91 -2.20
N GLN A 418 21.10 -23.01 -1.52
CA GLN A 418 20.98 -23.11 -0.06
C GLN A 418 22.12 -22.35 0.62
N ARG A 419 23.32 -22.32 0.03
CA ARG A 419 24.43 -21.46 0.48
C ARG A 419 24.08 -19.98 0.37
N ASP A 420 23.47 -19.56 -0.74
CA ASP A 420 23.03 -18.18 -0.92
C ASP A 420 21.96 -17.78 0.11
N GLU A 421 21.03 -18.68 0.44
CA GLU A 421 20.03 -18.47 1.49
C GLU A 421 20.67 -18.32 2.89
N THR A 422 21.63 -19.18 3.24
CA THR A 422 22.42 -19.07 4.48
C THR A 422 23.23 -17.78 4.53
N HIS A 423 23.90 -17.39 3.44
CA HIS A 423 24.66 -16.14 3.38
C HIS A 423 23.76 -14.92 3.54
N LYS A 424 22.55 -14.94 2.98
CA LYS A 424 21.54 -13.89 3.20
C LYS A 424 21.07 -13.83 4.65
N ALA A 425 20.87 -14.98 5.31
CA ALA A 425 20.47 -15.03 6.71
C ALA A 425 21.54 -14.42 7.63
N ARG A 426 22.82 -14.79 7.46
CA ARG A 426 23.94 -14.20 8.22
C ARG A 426 24.17 -12.72 7.90
N GLY A 427 24.02 -12.35 6.62
CA GLY A 427 24.14 -10.96 6.18
C GLY A 427 23.05 -10.04 6.71
N LEU A 428 21.91 -10.59 7.15
CA LEU A 428 20.82 -9.84 7.77
C LEU A 428 21.23 -9.30 9.13
N ASP A 429 21.81 -10.14 9.98
CA ASP A 429 22.23 -9.77 11.33
C ASP A 429 23.30 -8.65 11.30
N ALA A 430 24.31 -8.81 10.44
CA ALA A 430 25.33 -7.79 10.22
C ALA A 430 24.79 -6.46 9.68
N LYS A 431 23.61 -6.44 9.05
CA LYS A 431 22.95 -5.20 8.61
C LYS A 431 22.12 -4.57 9.72
N LEU A 432 21.41 -5.37 10.51
CA LEU A 432 20.72 -4.91 11.70
C LEU A 432 21.70 -4.28 12.71
N ALA A 433 22.85 -4.92 12.93
CA ALA A 433 23.91 -4.40 13.78
C ALA A 433 24.50 -3.06 13.30
N ARG A 434 24.38 -2.77 11.99
CA ARG A 434 24.78 -1.48 11.39
C ARG A 434 23.69 -0.40 11.47
N GLY A 435 22.55 -0.72 12.08
CA GLY A 435 21.43 0.19 12.26
C GLY A 435 20.43 0.21 11.11
N ASN A 436 20.51 -0.77 10.19
CA ASN A 436 19.54 -0.89 9.11
C ASN A 436 18.21 -1.45 9.64
N SER A 437 17.11 -0.94 9.11
CA SER A 437 15.76 -1.37 9.40
C SER A 437 15.39 -2.65 8.64
N LEU A 438 14.63 -3.53 9.31
CA LEU A 438 14.04 -4.70 8.68
C LEU A 438 12.64 -4.35 8.19
N THR A 439 12.40 -4.55 6.89
CA THR A 439 11.05 -4.46 6.32
C THR A 439 10.48 -5.82 6.00
N ARG A 440 9.16 -5.99 6.22
CA ARG A 440 8.45 -7.23 5.92
C ARG A 440 7.23 -6.95 5.02
N PRO A 441 7.34 -7.21 3.71
CA PRO A 441 6.22 -7.04 2.79
C PRO A 441 5.03 -7.92 3.19
N TYR A 442 3.81 -7.44 2.91
CA TYR A 442 2.59 -8.25 3.03
C TYR A 442 2.66 -9.44 2.06
N GLY A 443 2.31 -10.63 2.56
CA GLY A 443 2.48 -11.92 1.89
C GLY A 443 1.19 -12.59 1.43
#